data_AF-A0A920G2R4-F1
#
_entry.id   AF-A0A920G2R4-F1
#
_cell.length_a   1.000
_cell.length_b   1.000
_cell.length_c   1.000
_cell.angle_alpha   90.00
_cell.angle_beta   90.00
_cell.angle_gamma   90.00
#
_symmetry.space_group_name_H-M   'P 1'
#
loop_
_entity.id
_entity.type
_entity.pdbx_description
1 polymer ?
#
loop_
_entity_poly.entity_id
_entity_poly.type
_entity_poly.pdbx_seq_one_letter_code
_entity_poly.pdbx_strand_id
1 'polypeptide(L)'
;MPGKENKAGALLAIDVRTMEIKWRVEQQALFLSGAVSTDGGLLFIGDLDRRFQALDTETGRLLWSTRLPAPAHGYPITYAAEGRQYVAIPAGIGVFRALTAVIFPDIYQPPDGQGLFVFSLPE
;
A
#
# COMPACT_ATOMS: atom_id res chain seq x y z
N MET A 1 -1.66 15.47 -11.76
CA MET A 1 -3.01 16.08 -11.83
C MET A 1 -2.85 17.59 -11.76
N PRO A 2 -3.60 18.38 -12.54
CA PRO A 2 -3.57 19.84 -12.43
C PRO A 2 -3.78 20.26 -10.96
N GLY A 3 -2.87 21.06 -10.40
CA GLY A 3 -2.96 21.54 -9.01
C GLY A 3 -2.53 20.56 -7.90
N LYS A 4 -2.03 19.35 -8.23
CA LYS A 4 -1.41 18.44 -7.24
C LYS A 4 0.05 18.21 -7.57
N GLU A 5 0.86 19.24 -7.34
CA GLU A 5 2.31 19.13 -7.47
C GLU A 5 2.79 18.02 -6.52
N ASN A 6 3.40 16.99 -7.11
CA ASN A 6 4.07 15.90 -6.41
C ASN A 6 3.21 15.00 -5.49
N LYS A 7 1.89 14.89 -5.72
CA LYS A 7 0.99 13.91 -5.04
C LYS A 7 0.20 13.09 -6.05
N ALA A 8 0.68 11.89 -6.37
CA ALA A 8 0.04 11.01 -7.35
C ALA A 8 -0.80 9.91 -6.70
N GLY A 9 -0.41 9.41 -5.53
CA GLY A 9 -1.18 8.41 -4.79
C GLY A 9 -2.31 9.05 -4.01
N ALA A 10 -3.48 8.43 -4.04
CA ALA A 10 -4.60 8.76 -3.18
C ALA A 10 -5.31 7.49 -2.70
N LEU A 11 -5.58 7.42 -1.40
CA LEU A 11 -6.42 6.41 -0.78
C LEU A 11 -7.60 7.11 -0.11
N LEU A 12 -8.81 6.62 -0.36
CA LEU A 12 -10.04 7.21 0.16
C LEU A 12 -10.81 6.14 0.94
N ALA A 13 -11.41 6.55 2.06
CA ALA A 13 -12.55 5.85 2.61
C ALA A 13 -13.83 6.60 2.21
N ILE A 14 -14.77 5.86 1.64
CA ILE A 14 -16.03 6.39 1.12
C ILE A 14 -17.16 5.63 1.80
N ASP A 15 -18.13 6.36 2.35
CA ASP A 15 -19.38 5.76 2.77
C ASP A 15 -20.18 5.35 1.53
N VAL A 16 -20.42 4.05 1.32
CA VAL A 16 -21.08 3.57 0.10
C VAL A 16 -22.59 3.89 0.06
N ARG A 17 -23.19 4.34 1.17
CA ARG A 17 -24.60 4.74 1.21
C ARG A 17 -24.79 6.21 0.87
N THR A 18 -23.92 7.07 1.41
CA THR A 18 -24.01 8.53 1.21
C THR A 18 -23.07 9.06 0.13
N MET A 19 -22.10 8.26 -0.30
CA MET A 19 -20.99 8.63 -1.19
C MET A 19 -20.06 9.70 -0.60
N GLU A 20 -20.14 9.95 0.70
CA GLU A 20 -19.29 10.90 1.39
C GLU A 20 -17.89 10.33 1.62
N ILE A 21 -16.87 11.15 1.35
CA ILE A 21 -15.48 10.82 1.66
C ILE A 21 -15.30 11.03 3.17
N LYS A 22 -15.13 9.94 3.93
CA LYS A 22 -14.87 10.00 5.38
C LYS A 22 -13.48 10.54 5.66
N TRP A 23 -12.49 10.07 4.90
CA TRP A 23 -11.12 10.57 4.95
C TRP A 23 -10.39 10.30 3.63
N ARG A 24 -9.29 11.02 3.42
CA ARG A 24 -8.41 10.89 2.26
C ARG A 24 -6.96 11.01 2.68
N VAL A 25 -6.15 10.07 2.22
CA VAL A 25 -4.68 10.11 2.32
C VAL A 25 -4.11 10.37 0.93
N GLU A 26 -3.16 11.30 0.85
CA GLU A 26 -2.47 11.62 -0.39
C GLU A 26 -0.96 11.58 -0.21
N GLN A 27 -0.26 10.99 -1.16
CA GLN A 27 1.19 10.87 -1.13
C GLN A 27 1.81 10.97 -2.53
N GLN A 28 3.13 11.12 -2.57
CA GLN A 28 3.86 11.19 -3.83
C GLN A 28 3.74 9.91 -4.64
N ALA A 29 4.04 8.76 -4.01
CA ALA A 29 4.02 7.46 -4.67
C ALA A 29 2.59 6.96 -4.92
N LEU A 30 2.34 6.42 -6.11
CA LEU A 30 1.08 5.74 -6.41
C LEU A 30 0.85 4.56 -5.47
N PHE A 31 -0.38 4.41 -4.98
CA PHE A 31 -0.84 3.14 -4.45
C PHE A 31 -1.12 2.21 -5.63
N LEU A 32 -0.28 1.20 -5.82
CA LEU A 32 -0.36 0.23 -6.93
C LEU A 32 -0.69 -1.18 -6.44
N SER A 33 -1.00 -1.33 -5.16
CA SER A 33 -1.51 -2.58 -4.59
C SER A 33 -3.00 -2.48 -4.32
N GLY A 34 -3.62 -3.63 -4.06
CA GLY A 34 -4.89 -3.68 -3.34
C GLY A 34 -4.71 -3.25 -1.88
N ALA A 35 -5.81 -2.88 -1.23
CA ALA A 35 -5.86 -2.70 0.21
C ALA A 35 -6.58 -3.89 0.87
N VAL A 36 -6.14 -4.31 2.06
CA VAL A 36 -6.88 -5.26 2.90
C VAL A 36 -7.14 -4.63 4.26
N SER A 37 -8.40 -4.61 4.69
CA SER A 37 -8.78 -4.20 6.04
C SER A 37 -9.02 -5.41 6.93
N THR A 38 -8.88 -5.21 8.23
CA THR A 38 -9.08 -6.23 9.26
C THR A 38 -10.06 -5.73 10.31
N ASP A 39 -10.69 -6.65 11.05
CA ASP A 39 -11.60 -6.31 12.16
C ASP A 39 -10.88 -5.60 13.32
N GLY A 40 -9.54 -5.72 13.41
CA GLY A 40 -8.72 -5.00 14.36
C GLY A 40 -8.53 -3.50 14.06
N GLY A 41 -9.26 -2.93 13.11
CA GLY A 41 -9.18 -1.51 12.76
C GLY A 41 -7.95 -1.12 11.93
N LEU A 42 -7.31 -2.10 11.27
CA LEU A 42 -6.12 -1.89 10.44
C LEU A 42 -6.42 -2.09 8.96
N LEU A 43 -5.93 -1.16 8.13
CA LEU A 43 -5.86 -1.25 6.66
C LEU A 43 -4.40 -1.39 6.24
N PHE A 44 -4.08 -2.43 5.49
CA PHE A 44 -2.76 -2.64 4.90
C PHE A 44 -2.76 -2.32 3.41
N ILE A 45 -1.77 -1.55 2.97
CA ILE A 45 -1.61 -1.15 1.57
C ILE A 45 -0.13 -0.88 1.26
N GLY A 46 0.27 -1.15 0.03
CA GLY A 46 1.60 -0.86 -0.49
C GLY A 46 1.62 0.13 -1.66
N ASP A 47 2.79 0.73 -1.89
CA ASP A 47 2.99 1.75 -2.92
C ASP A 47 4.20 1.54 -3.84
N LEU A 48 4.31 2.45 -4.82
CA LEU A 48 5.40 2.51 -5.79
C LEU A 48 6.79 2.80 -5.18
N ASP A 49 6.87 3.52 -4.06
CA ASP A 49 8.12 3.80 -3.35
C ASP A 49 8.50 2.68 -2.35
N ARG A 50 7.90 1.50 -2.57
CA ARG A 50 8.17 0.26 -1.85
C ARG A 50 7.73 0.31 -0.39
N ARG A 51 6.90 1.26 0.02
CA ARG A 51 6.35 1.25 1.37
C ARG A 51 5.22 0.23 1.43
N PHE A 52 5.25 -0.63 2.44
CA PHE A 52 4.08 -1.36 2.90
C PHE A 52 3.65 -0.73 4.23
N GLN A 53 2.39 -0.34 4.32
CA GLN A 53 1.88 0.57 5.34
C GLN A 53 0.66 -0.06 6.01
N ALA A 54 0.49 0.20 7.31
CA ALA A 54 -0.73 -0.05 8.05
C ALA A 54 -1.32 1.28 8.52
N LEU A 55 -2.58 1.51 8.19
CA LEU A 55 -3.34 2.71 8.53
C LEU A 55 -4.53 2.33 9.42
N ASP A 56 -4.93 3.26 10.26
CA ASP A 56 -6.18 3.21 11.00
C ASP A 56 -7.38 3.31 10.04
N THR A 57 -8.33 2.38 10.13
CA THR A 57 -9.47 2.32 9.18
C THR A 57 -10.46 3.47 9.32
N GLU A 58 -10.60 4.05 10.50
CA GLU A 58 -11.56 5.11 10.79
C GLU A 58 -11.04 6.50 10.42
N THR A 59 -9.71 6.69 10.50
CA THR A 59 -9.08 8.01 10.35
C THR A 59 -8.13 8.13 9.16
N GLY A 60 -7.68 7.01 8.59
CA GLY A 60 -6.61 6.99 7.58
C GLY A 60 -5.24 7.37 8.14
N ARG A 61 -5.07 7.42 9.47
CA ARG A 61 -3.80 7.76 10.10
C ARG A 61 -2.80 6.62 9.90
N LEU A 62 -1.60 6.94 9.42
CA LEU A 62 -0.49 5.98 9.36
C LEU A 62 -0.09 5.52 10.77
N LEU A 63 -0.10 4.21 11.00
CA LEU A 63 0.26 3.59 12.27
C LEU A 63 1.60 2.84 12.18
N TRP A 64 1.89 2.23 11.03
CA TRP A 64 3.11 1.48 10.80
C TRP A 64 3.52 1.53 9.33
N SER A 65 4.82 1.45 9.07
CA SER A 65 5.35 1.27 7.72
C SER A 65 6.69 0.57 7.73
N THR A 66 6.90 -0.29 6.72
CA THR A 66 8.21 -0.82 6.35
C THR A 66 8.51 -0.52 4.88
N ARG A 67 9.79 -0.56 4.49
CA ARG A 67 10.19 -0.47 3.09
C ARG A 67 10.58 -1.85 2.58
N LEU A 68 9.89 -2.31 1.55
CA LEU A 68 10.17 -3.57 0.85
C LEU A 68 11.37 -3.43 -0.11
N PRO A 69 11.99 -4.54 -0.50
CA PRO A 69 13.05 -4.57 -1.52
C PRO A 69 12.56 -4.15 -2.92
N ALA A 70 11.29 -4.39 -3.26
CA ALA A 70 10.68 -4.02 -4.54
C ALA A 70 9.35 -3.25 -4.35
N PRO A 71 8.85 -2.51 -5.36
CA PRO A 71 7.55 -1.84 -5.28
C PRO A 71 6.41 -2.81 -4.96
N ALA A 72 5.46 -2.38 -4.14
CA ALA A 72 4.34 -3.21 -3.74
C ALA A 72 3.21 -3.10 -4.78
N HIS A 73 3.24 -4.00 -5.76
CA HIS A 73 2.26 -4.09 -6.85
C HIS A 73 1.66 -5.49 -6.83
N GLY A 74 0.51 -5.63 -6.15
CA GLY A 74 -0.16 -6.90 -5.91
C GLY A 74 -1.25 -6.78 -4.86
N TYR A 75 -1.75 -7.89 -4.35
CA TYR A 75 -2.86 -7.90 -3.39
C TYR A 75 -2.39 -8.43 -2.04
N PRO A 76 -2.38 -7.61 -0.98
CA PRO A 76 -2.13 -8.11 0.35
C PRO A 76 -3.27 -9.02 0.80
N ILE A 77 -2.92 -10.08 1.54
CA ILE A 77 -3.87 -10.98 2.19
C ILE A 77 -3.56 -11.08 3.68
N THR A 78 -4.54 -11.49 4.48
CA THR A 78 -4.32 -11.91 5.86
C THR A 78 -4.88 -13.31 6.08
N TYR A 79 -4.21 -14.10 6.92
CA TYR A 79 -4.60 -15.47 7.26
C TYR A 79 -4.13 -15.81 8.68
N ALA A 80 -4.66 -16.89 9.24
CA ALA A 80 -4.18 -17.44 10.51
C ALA A 80 -3.56 -18.83 10.29
N ALA A 81 -2.44 -19.10 10.97
CA ALA A 81 -1.82 -20.42 11.04
C ALA A 81 -1.30 -20.63 12.46
N GLU A 82 -1.53 -21.81 13.02
CA GLU A 82 -1.08 -22.16 14.38
C GLU A 82 -1.49 -21.12 15.45
N GLY A 83 -2.69 -20.56 15.32
CA GLY A 83 -3.22 -19.55 16.26
C GLY A 83 -2.64 -18.14 16.09
N ARG A 84 -1.76 -17.90 15.11
CA ARG A 84 -1.11 -16.62 14.86
C ARG A 84 -1.59 -16.00 13.54
N GLN A 85 -1.86 -14.70 13.55
CA GLN A 85 -2.25 -13.96 12.35
C GLN A 85 -1.01 -13.53 11.56
N TYR A 86 -1.11 -13.65 10.25
CA TYR A 86 -0.11 -13.22 9.29
C TYR A 86 -0.72 -12.27 8.27
N VAL A 87 0.12 -11.37 7.75
CA VAL A 87 -0.19 -10.50 6.61
C VAL A 87 0.87 -10.76 5.54
N ALA A 88 0.44 -11.08 4.32
CA ALA A 88 1.35 -11.38 3.22
C ALA A 88 1.08 -10.50 2.01
N ILE A 89 2.14 -10.04 1.34
CA ILE A 89 2.05 -9.22 0.13
C ILE A 89 3.16 -9.60 -0.86
N PRO A 90 2.85 -9.83 -2.15
CA PRO A 90 3.87 -9.90 -3.17
C PRO A 90 4.41 -8.50 -3.49
N ALA A 91 5.74 -8.37 -3.58
CA ALA A 91 6.41 -7.18 -4.07
C ALA A 91 7.14 -7.49 -5.38
N GLY A 92 7.11 -6.54 -6.30
CA GLY A 92 7.63 -6.69 -7.65
C GLY A 92 6.80 -5.85 -8.61
N ILE A 93 7.46 -5.17 -9.54
CA ILE A 93 6.77 -4.30 -10.51
C ILE A 93 6.74 -4.98 -11.88
N GLY A 94 5.53 -5.23 -12.40
CA GLY A 94 5.30 -5.83 -13.72
C GLY A 94 5.37 -4.82 -14.87
N VAL A 95 4.52 -5.03 -15.88
CA VAL A 95 4.46 -4.24 -17.13
C VAL A 95 4.34 -2.72 -16.93
N PHE A 96 3.83 -2.28 -15.78
CA PHE A 96 3.71 -0.86 -15.44
C PHE A 96 5.05 -0.14 -15.23
N ARG A 97 6.17 -0.86 -15.03
CA ARG A 97 7.49 -0.25 -14.74
C ARG A 97 7.93 0.76 -15.81
N ALA A 98 7.73 0.44 -17.08
CA ALA A 98 8.14 1.32 -18.19
C ALA A 98 7.43 2.67 -18.13
N LEU A 99 6.14 2.68 -17.76
CA LEU A 99 5.35 3.88 -17.61
C LEU A 99 5.72 4.64 -16.33
N THR A 100 5.79 3.96 -15.19
CA THR A 100 6.04 4.60 -13.90
C THR A 100 7.45 5.18 -13.78
N ALA A 101 8.44 4.62 -14.48
CA ALA A 101 9.79 5.19 -14.54
C ALA A 101 9.83 6.53 -15.29
N VAL A 102 8.94 6.75 -16.27
CA VAL A 102 8.85 8.01 -17.02
C VAL A 102 8.07 9.07 -16.23
N ILE A 103 6.97 8.68 -15.60
CA ILE A 103 6.09 9.61 -14.87
C ILE A 103 6.66 9.99 -13.51
N PHE A 104 7.37 9.05 -12.85
CA PHE A 104 7.94 9.23 -11.51
C PHE A 104 9.44 8.94 -11.51
N PRO A 105 10.25 9.76 -12.23
CA PRO A 105 11.69 9.51 -12.35
C PRO A 105 12.42 9.57 -11.00
N ASP A 106 11.89 10.32 -10.03
CA ASP A 106 12.48 10.47 -8.70
C ASP A 106 12.17 9.31 -7.75
N ILE A 107 11.24 8.41 -8.10
CA ILE A 107 10.94 7.22 -7.31
C ILE A 107 11.81 6.07 -7.81
N TYR A 108 12.81 5.72 -7.00
CA TYR A 108 13.70 4.60 -7.30
C TYR A 108 12.93 3.27 -7.36
N GLN A 109 13.03 2.58 -8.49
CA GLN A 109 12.36 1.31 -8.78
C GLN A 109 13.41 0.22 -9.08
N PRO A 110 13.83 -0.55 -8.05
CA PRO A 110 14.82 -1.63 -8.19
C PRO A 110 14.41 -2.64 -9.27
N PRO A 111 15.37 -3.16 -10.06
CA PRO A 111 15.10 -4.22 -11.03
C PRO A 111 14.94 -5.61 -10.38
N ASP A 112 15.31 -5.75 -9.11
CA ASP A 112 15.37 -6.97 -8.32
C ASP A 112 14.58 -6.84 -7.00
N GLY A 113 14.70 -7.85 -6.13
CA GLY A 113 14.02 -7.88 -4.83
C GLY A 113 12.55 -8.31 -4.90
N GLN A 114 12.11 -8.91 -6.02
CA GLN A 114 10.75 -9.45 -6.12
C GLN A 114 10.59 -10.65 -5.19
N GLY A 115 9.43 -10.78 -4.56
CA GLY A 115 9.15 -11.89 -3.65
C GLY A 115 7.86 -11.74 -2.87
N LEU A 116 7.52 -12.78 -2.12
CA LEU A 116 6.43 -12.76 -1.14
C LEU A 116 6.99 -12.36 0.22
N PHE A 117 6.41 -11.33 0.82
CA PHE A 117 6.80 -10.84 2.15
C PHE A 117 5.68 -11.16 3.13
N VAL A 118 6.01 -11.79 4.25
CA VAL A 118 5.06 -12.22 5.29
C VAL A 118 5.42 -11.56 6.61
N PHE A 119 4.44 -10.96 7.26
CA PHE A 119 4.56 -10.22 8.51
C PHE A 119 3.68 -10.84 9.58
N SER A 120 4.14 -10.78 10.82
CA SER A 120 3.36 -11.09 12.03
C SER A 120 3.90 -10.28 13.19
N LEU A 121 3.11 -10.16 14.27
CA LEU A 121 3.61 -9.57 15.51
C LEU A 121 4.71 -10.45 16.12
N PRO A 122 5.62 -9.88 16.93
CA PRO A 122 6.53 -10.64 17.78
C PRO A 122 5.80 -11.63 18.67
N GLU A 123 6.54 -12.62 19.18
CA GLU A 123 6.06 -13.53 20.23
C GLU A 123 5.89 -12.83 21.58
#